data_AF-A0A392S0Q7-F1
#
_entry.id   AF-A0A392S0Q7-F1
#
_cell.length_a   1.000
_cell.length_b   1.000
_cell.length_c   1.000
_cell.angle_alpha   90.00
_cell.angle_beta   90.00
_cell.angle_gamma   90.00
#
_symmetry.space_group_name_H-M   'P 1'
#
loop_
_entity.id
_entity.type
_entity.pdbx_description
1 polymer ?
#
loop_
_entity_poly.entity_id
_entity_poly.type
_entity_poly.pdbx_seq_one_letter_code
_entity_poly.pdbx_strand_id
1 'polypeptide(L)' 'MEGLPVVCEFPGVFPGDISDLPPEREVEFTIDLVPGTGPVSVAPYRMSASELNELKKQLE' A
#
# COMPACT_ATOMS: atom_id res chain seq x y z
N MET A 1 24.80 8.77 0.33
CA MET A 1 23.76 8.62 -0.71
C MET A 1 22.91 9.87 -0.62
N GLU A 2 23.19 10.86 -1.47
CA GLU A 2 22.37 12.08 -1.55
C GLU A 2 20.99 11.69 -2.05
N GLY A 3 19.96 11.95 -1.23
CA GLY A 3 18.57 11.74 -1.62
C GLY A 3 18.22 12.62 -2.81
N LEU A 4 17.17 12.24 -3.55
CA LEU A 4 16.63 13.09 -4.60
C LEU A 4 16.23 14.44 -3.97
N PRO A 5 16.61 15.61 -4.54
CA PRO A 5 16.37 16.91 -3.94
C PRO A 5 14.91 17.13 -3.52
N VAL A 6 13.99 16.64 -4.35
CA VAL A 6 12.54 16.70 -4.11
C VAL A 6 12.13 15.95 -2.83
N VAL A 7 12.75 14.83 -2.50
CA VAL A 7 12.39 14.06 -1.29
C VAL A 7 12.84 14.80 -0.04
N CYS A 8 14.00 15.48 -0.12
CA CYS A 8 14.53 16.29 0.98
C CYS A 8 13.68 17.55 1.26
N GLU A 9 12.88 18.01 0.29
CA GLU A 9 11.94 19.13 0.46
C GLU A 9 10.67 18.72 1.24
N PHE A 10 10.35 17.43 1.32
CA PHE A 10 9.14 16.91 1.99
C PHE A 10 9.45 15.86 3.07
N PRO A 11 10.22 16.20 4.12
CA PRO A 11 10.66 15.25 5.14
C PRO A 11 9.51 14.65 5.97
N GLY A 12 8.34 15.31 6.01
CA GLY A 12 7.14 14.79 6.69
C GLY A 12 6.23 13.91 5.82
N VAL A 13 6.47 13.85 4.50
CA VAL A 13 5.69 13.02 3.56
C VAL A 13 6.40 11.70 3.29
N PHE A 14 7.73 11.72 3.29
CA PHE A 14 8.57 10.54 3.08
C PHE A 14 9.49 10.32 4.30
N PRO A 15 8.93 9.97 5.48
CA PRO A 15 9.76 9.54 6.59
C PRO A 15 10.62 8.34 6.17
N GLY A 16 11.84 8.25 6.70
CA GLY A 16 12.78 7.14 6.38
C GLY A 16 12.27 5.77 6.83
N ASP A 17 11.22 5.81 7.64
CA ASP A 17 10.46 4.76 8.28
C ASP A 17 9.00 4.90 7.80
N ILE A 18 8.56 3.94 6.98
CA ILE A 18 7.16 3.83 6.54
C ILE A 18 6.35 3.40 7.77
N SER A 19 5.40 4.21 8.23
CA SER A 19 4.39 3.69 9.17
C SER A 19 3.51 2.70 8.43
N ASP A 20 3.47 1.45 8.91
CA ASP A 20 2.83 0.30 8.25
C ASP A 20 1.32 0.46 8.03
N LEU A 21 0.69 1.40 8.75
CA LEU A 21 -0.72 1.71 8.62
C LEU A 21 -0.92 3.14 8.14
N PRO A 22 -1.84 3.38 7.18
CA PRO A 22 -2.26 4.73 6.87
C PRO A 22 -2.75 5.41 8.17
N PRO A 23 -2.55 6.74 8.31
CA PRO A 23 -3.02 7.46 9.48
C PRO A 23 -4.48 7.13 9.77
N GLU A 24 -4.81 6.98 11.06
CA GLU A 24 -6.18 6.77 11.49
C GLU A 24 -7.03 7.89 10.91
N ARG A 25 -7.98 7.51 10.05
CA ARG A 25 -8.78 8.49 9.34
C ARG A 25 -9.98 8.81 10.21
N GLU A 26 -10.29 10.09 10.35
CA GLU A 26 -11.39 10.56 11.21
C GLU A 26 -12.79 10.09 10.76
N VAL A 27 -12.89 9.53 9.55
CA VAL A 27 -14.16 9.12 8.94
C VAL A 27 -14.09 7.66 8.51
N GLU A 28 -15.18 6.92 8.71
CA GLU A 28 -15.34 5.55 8.20
C GLU A 28 -15.45 5.58 6.67
N PHE A 29 -14.62 4.79 5.98
CA PHE A 29 -14.59 4.73 4.52
C PHE A 29 -15.56 3.67 4.02
N THR A 30 -16.54 4.07 3.22
CA THR A 30 -17.43 3.15 2.50
C THR A 30 -17.04 3.07 1.03
N ILE A 31 -17.14 1.87 0.45
CA ILE A 31 -16.97 1.67 -1.00
C ILE A 31 -18.36 1.52 -1.60
N ASP A 32 -18.81 2.56 -2.32
CA ASP A 32 -20.09 2.51 -3.02
C ASP A 32 -19.97 1.70 -4.30
N LEU A 33 -20.84 0.72 -4.46
CA LEU A 33 -20.91 -0.12 -5.64
C LEU A 33 -22.10 0.27 -6.52
N VAL A 34 -21.93 0.17 -7.84
CA VAL A 34 -23.06 0.31 -8.78
C VAL A 34 -24.08 -0.80 -8.49
N PRO A 35 -25.39 -0.50 -8.43
CA PRO A 35 -26.42 -1.50 -8.19
C PRO A 35 -26.29 -2.69 -9.16
N GLY A 36 -26.28 -3.92 -8.61
CA GLY A 36 -26.09 -5.15 -9.38
C GLY A 36 -24.64 -5.62 -9.52
N THR A 37 -23.67 -4.90 -8.97
CA THR A 37 -22.27 -5.36 -8.90
C THR A 37 -22.17 -6.55 -7.95
N GLY A 38 -21.73 -7.70 -8.47
CA GLY A 38 -21.43 -8.90 -7.69
C GLY A 38 -19.95 -9.03 -7.32
N PRO A 39 -19.59 -9.96 -6.42
CA PRO A 39 -18.19 -10.23 -6.11
C PRO A 39 -17.45 -10.80 -7.33
N VAL A 40 -16.21 -10.35 -7.53
CA VAL A 40 -15.32 -10.87 -8.57
C VAL A 40 -14.21 -11.70 -7.93
N SER A 41 -13.87 -12.83 -8.56
CA SER A 41 -12.75 -13.68 -8.16
C SER A 41 -11.87 -13.95 -9.38
N VAL A 42 -10.58 -13.67 -9.26
CA VAL A 42 -9.58 -13.84 -10.32
C VAL A 42 -8.39 -14.59 -9.72
N ALA A 43 -7.81 -15.52 -10.49
CA ALA A 43 -6.61 -16.23 -10.05
C ALA A 43 -5.43 -15.24 -9.87
N PRO A 44 -4.64 -15.35 -8.78
CA PRO A 44 -3.46 -14.53 -8.61
C PRO A 44 -2.43 -14.76 -9.73
N TYR A 45 -1.69 -13.70 -10.09
CA TYR A 45 -0.55 -13.85 -10.99
C TYR A 45 0.56 -14.67 -10.33
N ARG A 46 1.37 -15.35 -11.16
CA ARG A 46 2.53 -16.10 -10.67
C ARG A 46 3.62 -15.12 -10.25
N MET A 47 4.08 -15.25 -9.01
CA MET A 47 5.20 -14.51 -8.45
C MET A 47 6.38 -15.45 -8.23
N SER A 48 7.60 -14.93 -8.33
CA SER A 48 8.83 -15.62 -7.96
C SER A 48 8.95 -15.80 -6.44
N ALA A 49 9.86 -16.67 -6.01
CA ALA A 49 10.09 -16.90 -4.58
C ALA A 49 10.58 -15.63 -3.85
N SER A 50 11.39 -14.79 -4.50
CA SER A 50 11.86 -13.52 -3.94
C SER A 50 10.73 -12.50 -3.75
N GLU A 51 9.82 -12.40 -4.73
CA GLU A 51 8.66 -11.51 -4.63
C GLU A 51 7.70 -11.96 -3.53
N LEU A 52 7.43 -13.26 -3.43
CA LEU A 52 6.60 -13.81 -2.35
C LEU A 52 7.21 -13.58 -0.97
N ASN A 53 8.54 -13.71 -0.83
CA ASN A 53 9.21 -13.44 0.43
C ASN A 53 9.09 -11.97 0.83
N GLU A 54 9.23 -11.06 -0.13
CA GLU A 54 9.07 -9.63 0.16
C GLU A 54 7.62 -9.27 0.50
N LEU A 55 6.65 -9.79 -0.26
CA LEU A 55 5.23 -9.60 0.03
C LEU A 55 4.88 -10.10 1.43
N LYS A 56 5.45 -11.23 1.85
CA LYS A 56 5.23 -11.80 3.18
C LYS A 56 5.70 -10.84 4.29
N LYS A 57 6.87 -10.20 4.14
CA LYS A 57 7.39 -9.23 5.13
C LYS A 57 6.52 -7.98 5.29
N GLN A 58 5.71 -7.64 4.29
CA GLN A 58 4.80 -6.49 4.35
C GLN A 58 3.45 -6.84 4.98
N LEU A 59 3.10 -8.13 5.02
CA LEU A 59 1.82 -8.62 5.53
C LEU A 59 1.90 -9.14 6.97
N GLU A 60 3.08 -9.61 7.40
CA GLU A 60 3.38 -10.15 8.73
C GLU A 60 4.27 -9.20 9.53
#